data_AF-A0A7X8QPR2-F1
#
_entry.id   AF-A0A7X8QPR2-F1
#
_cell.length_a   1.000
_cell.length_b   1.000
_cell.length_c   1.000
_cell.angle_alpha   90.00
_cell.angle_beta   90.00
_cell.angle_gamma   90.00
#
_symmetry.space_group_name_H-M   'P 1'
#
loop_
_entity.id
_entity.type
_entity.pdbx_description
1 polymer ?
#
loop_
_entity_poly.entity_id
_entity_poly.type
_entity_poly.pdbx_seq_one_letter_code
_entity_poly.pdbx_strand_id
1 'polypeptide(L)' 'MITIKPFRGYRPKEGLESRIACKPYDVLSHEEALHIGKDNPFSFVHVIRPEIDMNEDINPYSDEVYAMAGKNLQ' A
#
# COMPACT_ATOMS: atom_id res chain seq x y z
N MET A 1 22.21 -10.37 24.63
CA MET A 1 22.95 -9.99 23.41
C MET A 1 21.91 -9.66 22.35
N ILE A 2 21.93 -8.46 21.78
CA ILE A 2 20.96 -8.05 20.74
C ILE A 2 21.39 -8.67 19.41
N THR A 3 20.49 -9.36 18.72
CA THR A 3 20.74 -9.98 17.41
C THR A 3 20.03 -9.18 16.34
N ILE A 4 20.80 -8.49 15.49
CA ILE A 4 20.27 -7.74 14.34
C ILE A 4 20.31 -8.66 13.11
N LYS A 5 19.17 -8.83 12.43
CA LYS A 5 19.07 -9.63 11.20
C LYS A 5 18.84 -8.70 9.99
N PRO A 6 19.65 -8.80 8.92
CA PRO A 6 19.40 -8.06 7.70
C PRO A 6 18.16 -8.60 6.98
N PHE A 7 17.47 -7.74 6.26
CA PHE A 7 16.36 -8.10 5.37
C PHE A 7 16.47 -7.31 4.06
N ARG A 8 15.85 -7.83 2.99
CA ARG A 8 15.81 -7.13 1.69
C ARG A 8 14.69 -6.10 1.72
N GLY A 9 15.04 -4.84 1.45
CA GLY A 9 14.06 -3.77 1.26
C GLY A 9 13.51 -3.77 -0.17
N TYR A 10 12.27 -3.34 -0.32
CA TYR A 10 11.71 -2.98 -1.63
C TYR A 10 12.13 -1.57 -2.00
N ARG A 11 12.46 -1.37 -3.27
CA ARG A 11 12.84 -0.08 -3.85
C ARG A 11 12.08 0.10 -5.16
N PRO A 12 11.53 1.30 -5.44
CA PRO A 12 11.00 1.65 -6.76
C PRO A 12 12.03 1.40 -7.86
N LYS A 13 11.55 0.99 -9.04
CA LYS A 13 12.37 1.02 -10.25
C LYS A 13 12.68 2.47 -10.60
N GLU A 14 13.86 2.69 -11.21
CA GLU A 14 14.29 4.01 -11.66
C GLU A 14 13.24 4.67 -12.57
N GLY A 15 12.88 5.91 -12.25
CA GLY A 15 11.86 6.70 -12.95
C GLY A 15 10.42 6.50 -12.46
N LEU A 16 10.17 5.56 -11.55
CA LEU A 16 8.84 5.32 -10.95
C LEU A 16 8.72 5.86 -9.53
N GLU A 17 9.75 6.47 -8.97
CA GLU A 17 9.81 6.90 -7.57
C GLU A 17 8.65 7.83 -7.21
N SER A 18 8.39 8.84 -8.04
CA SER A 18 7.32 9.82 -7.84
C SER A 18 5.92 9.24 -8.02
N ARG A 19 5.80 8.14 -8.77
CA ARG A 19 4.54 7.43 -8.98
C ARG A 19 4.26 6.42 -7.88
N ILE A 20 5.30 5.82 -7.30
CA ILE A 20 5.13 4.82 -6.23
C ILE A 20 4.96 5.53 -4.89
N ALA A 21 5.66 6.64 -4.65
CA ALA A 21 5.55 7.38 -3.40
C ALA A 21 4.10 7.84 -3.13
N CYS A 22 3.65 7.65 -1.88
CA CYS A 22 2.37 8.14 -1.39
C CYS A 22 2.53 8.65 0.05
N LYS A 23 1.48 9.29 0.58
CA LYS A 23 1.46 9.73 1.98
C LYS A 23 1.46 8.50 2.91
N PRO A 24 1.98 8.62 4.14
CA PRO A 24 1.83 7.59 5.17
C PRO A 24 0.36 7.20 5.43
N TYR A 25 0.12 5.94 5.80
CA TYR A 25 -1.24 5.40 5.97
C TYR A 25 -2.03 6.09 7.08
N ASP A 26 -1.38 6.58 8.12
CA ASP A 26 -1.95 7.22 9.31
C ASP A 26 -2.42 8.66 9.06
N VAL A 27 -1.99 9.28 7.96
CA VAL A 27 -2.40 10.63 7.54
C VAL A 27 -3.35 10.63 6.34
N LEU A 28 -3.83 9.45 5.94
CA LEU A 28 -4.77 9.27 4.83
C LEU A 28 -6.14 8.84 5.35
N SER A 29 -7.16 9.57 4.94
CA SER A 29 -8.54 9.07 4.97
C SER A 29 -8.78 8.03 3.86
N HIS A 30 -9.84 7.24 4.01
CA HIS A 30 -10.25 6.26 3.00
C HIS A 30 -10.56 6.93 1.64
N GLU A 31 -11.26 8.07 1.66
CA GLU A 31 -11.60 8.83 0.46
C GLU A 31 -10.35 9.38 -0.27
N GLU A 32 -9.39 9.94 0.48
CA GLU A 32 -8.12 10.37 -0.10
C GLU A 32 -7.34 9.19 -0.70
N ALA A 33 -7.32 8.03 -0.03
CA ALA A 33 -6.65 6.84 -0.53
C ALA A 33 -7.29 6.34 -1.84
N LEU A 34 -8.62 6.29 -1.90
CA LEU A 34 -9.38 5.97 -3.13
C LEU A 34 -9.04 6.93 -4.28
N HIS A 35 -9.01 8.23 -4.01
CA HIS A 35 -8.69 9.23 -5.04
C HIS A 35 -7.26 9.06 -5.57
N ILE A 36 -6.28 8.89 -4.68
CA ILE A 36 -4.87 8.67 -5.04
C ILE A 36 -4.73 7.38 -5.88
N GLY A 37 -5.36 6.29 -5.45
CA GLY A 37 -5.27 4.99 -6.14
C GLY A 37 -5.91 5.02 -7.53
N LYS A 38 -7.07 5.68 -7.65
CA LYS A 38 -7.78 5.83 -8.93
C LYS A 38 -6.96 6.58 -9.98
N ASP A 39 -6.27 7.64 -9.57
CA ASP A 39 -5.49 8.47 -10.49
C ASP A 39 -4.10 7.88 -10.78
N ASN A 40 -3.61 6.96 -9.95
CA ASN A 40 -2.27 6.41 -10.08
C ASN A 40 -2.17 4.92 -9.68
N PRO A 41 -2.26 4.00 -10.66
CA PRO A 41 -2.24 2.55 -10.40
C PRO A 41 -0.88 2.02 -9.89
N PHE A 42 0.18 2.83 -9.90
CA PHE A 42 1.49 2.45 -9.34
C PHE A 42 1.69 2.94 -7.91
N SER A 43 0.76 3.71 -7.36
CA SER A 43 0.89 4.28 -6.03
C SER A 43 0.99 3.18 -4.97
N PHE A 44 1.91 3.34 -4.02
CA PHE A 44 2.05 2.41 -2.90
C PHE A 44 0.84 2.41 -1.95
N VAL A 45 -0.13 3.33 -2.18
CA VAL A 45 -1.41 3.35 -1.48
C VAL A 45 -2.17 2.03 -1.64
N HIS A 46 -2.04 1.35 -2.79
CA HIS A 46 -2.63 0.03 -3.02
C HIS A 46 -2.06 -1.06 -2.10
N VAL A 47 -0.88 -0.83 -1.50
CA VAL A 47 -0.25 -1.77 -0.55
C VAL A 47 -0.55 -1.39 0.90
N ILE A 48 -0.53 -0.08 1.23
CA ILE A 48 -0.73 0.37 2.62
C ILE A 48 -2.19 0.62 3.00
N ARG A 49 -3.05 0.79 1.99
CA ARG A 49 -4.51 0.96 2.07
C ARG A 49 -5.19 0.06 1.03
N PRO A 50 -4.96 -1.26 1.04
CA PRO A 50 -5.45 -2.20 0.02
C PRO A 50 -6.98 -2.34 0.01
N GLU A 51 -7.68 -1.87 1.06
CA GLU A 51 -9.14 -1.86 1.12
C GLU A 51 -9.78 -1.04 -0.03
N ILE A 52 -9.04 -0.09 -0.61
CA ILE A 52 -9.54 0.75 -1.72
C ILE A 52 -9.73 -0.03 -3.03
N ASP A 53 -9.09 -1.20 -3.15
CA ASP A 53 -9.19 -2.09 -4.31
C ASP A 53 -10.30 -3.15 -4.13
N MET A 54 -11.10 -3.01 -3.08
CA MET A 54 -12.10 -3.98 -2.66
C MET A 54 -13.48 -3.30 -2.52
N ASN A 55 -14.49 -4.06 -2.08
CA ASN A 55 -15.83 -3.52 -1.87
C ASN A 55 -15.85 -2.53 -0.70
N GLU A 56 -16.65 -1.47 -0.80
CA GLU A 56 -16.71 -0.38 0.19
C GLU A 56 -17.06 -0.84 1.62
N ASP A 57 -17.80 -1.94 1.76
CA ASP A 57 -18.23 -2.49 3.05
C ASP A 57 -17.24 -3.50 3.67
N ILE A 58 -16.04 -3.67 3.10
CA ILE A 58 -15.07 -4.62 3.65
C ILE A 58 -14.47 -4.12 4.96
N ASN A 59 -14.28 -5.04 5.91
CA ASN A 59 -13.52 -4.73 7.11
C ASN A 59 -12.04 -4.47 6.73
N PRO A 60 -11.49 -3.27 6.96
CA PRO A 60 -10.10 -2.94 6.58
C PRO A 60 -9.04 -3.79 7.27
N TYR A 61 -9.41 -4.51 8.33
CA TYR A 61 -8.52 -5.38 9.10
C TYR A 61 -8.77 -6.87 8.84
N SER A 62 -9.48 -7.23 7.78
CA SER A 62 -9.74 -8.62 7.44
C SER A 62 -8.54 -9.30 6.77
N ASP A 63 -8.48 -10.63 6.86
CA ASP A 63 -7.41 -11.41 6.24
C ASP A 63 -7.36 -11.21 4.72
N GLU A 64 -8.51 -10.99 4.08
CA GLU A 64 -8.62 -10.73 2.65
C GLU A 64 -7.96 -9.40 2.25
N VAL A 65 -8.08 -8.37 3.09
CA VAL A 65 -7.45 -7.05 2.88
C VAL A 65 -5.93 -7.18 2.98
N TYR A 66 -5.42 -7.93 3.96
CA TYR A 66 -3.99 -8.22 4.06
C TYR A 66 -3.47 -9.07 2.89
N ALA A 67 -4.27 -10.05 2.43
CA ALA A 67 -3.93 -10.84 1.25
C ALA A 67 -3.85 -9.97 -0.02
N MET A 68 -4.77 -9.00 -0.16
CA MET A 68 -4.74 -8.02 -1.25
C MET A 68 -3.47 -7.16 -1.18
N ALA A 69 -3.09 -6.68 0.00
CA ALA A 69 -1.84 -5.96 0.22
C ALA A 69 -0.62 -6.75 -0.28
N GLY A 70 -0.56 -8.03 0.09
CA GLY A 70 0.51 -8.95 -0.31
C GLY A 70 0.54 -9.18 -1.83
N LYS A 71 -0.63 -9.30 -2.47
CA LYS A 71 -0.76 -9.42 -3.92
C LYS A 71 -0.31 -8.16 -4.64
N ASN A 72 -0.67 -6.99 -4.14
CA ASN A 72 -0.30 -5.69 -4.75
C ASN A 72 1.20 -5.38 -4.63
N LEU A 73 1.91 -6.01 -3.69
CA LEU A 73 3.35 -5.84 -3.49
C LEU A 73 4.22 -6.76 -4.37
N GLN A 74 3.65 -7.84 -4.91
CA GLN A 74 4.37 -8.89 -5.68
C GLN A 74 4.40 -8.62 -7.18
#